data_AF-A0A3L7TFC9-F1
#
_entry.id   AF-A0A3L7TFC9-F1
#
_cell.length_a   1.000
_cell.length_b   1.000
_cell.length_c   1.000
_cell.angle_alpha   90.00
_cell.angle_beta   90.00
_cell.angle_gamma   90.00
#
_symmetry.space_group_name_H-M   'P 1'
#
loop_
_entity.id
_entity.type
_entity.pdbx_description
1 polymer ?
#
loop_
_entity_poly.entity_id
_entity_poly.type
_entity_poly.pdbx_seq_one_letter_code
_entity_poly.pdbx_strand_id
1 'polypeptide(L)'
;MTIRSSNRTISTRIAPRGLLATALLTAVFCTSGCAVSNQALRADFTDFNNIIQYNQSQQMLLNLVRLHYREPPMFLQAGSLLASYSSAIGGDSSLGFDDGYGLGLDYEFASKPTITYTPIEGKAYVTQFMTEVSFDTLCLLVRAGWPVTKLCDLIVEKIALDPADPLRNDSGSPSFAQFTATVAMLQKAQEDGKLSVVSSNGALEIIAGTETIHAGAFQLRSLSDIMFVASKNTETPIAHAGRTKATKPNGAITIHASKDAPKEAMVWVQHGGHYFSIDDTDIASKDTLALLMQLFRIQAAPPAGAPLLTLPVR
;
A
#
# COMPACT_ATOMS: atom_id res chain seq x y z
N MET A 1 35.71 19.97 -90.27
CA MET A 1 34.64 20.86 -89.78
C MET A 1 34.40 20.52 -88.32
N THR A 2 34.72 21.47 -87.45
CA THR A 2 34.61 21.48 -85.98
C THR A 2 33.19 21.25 -85.49
N ILE A 3 32.99 20.37 -84.48
CA ILE A 3 32.08 20.64 -83.35
C ILE A 3 32.70 20.09 -82.07
N ARG A 4 32.79 20.98 -81.08
CA ARG A 4 33.40 20.87 -79.75
C ARG A 4 32.25 20.56 -78.77
N SER A 5 32.35 19.54 -77.92
CA SER A 5 31.50 19.46 -76.71
C SER A 5 32.38 19.23 -75.48
N SER A 6 32.21 20.12 -74.51
CA SER A 6 32.99 20.26 -73.29
C SER A 6 32.22 19.60 -72.15
N ASN A 7 32.70 18.48 -71.61
CA ASN A 7 32.23 17.92 -70.34
C ASN A 7 32.78 18.76 -69.18
N ARG A 8 31.91 19.48 -68.45
CA ARG A 8 32.24 20.05 -67.13
C ARG A 8 31.74 19.12 -66.04
N THR A 9 32.66 18.43 -65.39
CA THR A 9 32.46 17.76 -64.09
C THR A 9 32.45 18.81 -62.98
N ILE A 10 31.33 18.99 -62.29
CA ILE A 10 31.21 19.84 -61.11
C ILE A 10 31.66 19.02 -59.89
N SER A 11 32.85 19.33 -59.37
CA SER A 11 33.33 18.84 -58.08
C SER A 11 32.77 19.73 -56.97
N THR A 12 31.82 19.22 -56.18
CA THR A 12 31.34 19.87 -54.96
C THR A 12 32.32 19.59 -53.82
N ARG A 13 33.13 20.59 -53.47
CA ARG A 13 33.95 20.57 -52.25
C ARG A 13 33.05 20.81 -51.04
N ILE A 14 32.83 19.79 -50.22
CA ILE A 14 32.16 19.91 -48.92
C ILE A 14 33.18 20.51 -47.93
N ALA A 15 32.88 21.68 -47.37
CA ALA A 15 33.75 22.36 -46.43
C ALA A 15 33.81 21.64 -45.06
N PRO A 16 34.99 21.56 -44.40
CA PRO A 16 35.20 20.80 -43.16
C PRO A 16 34.45 21.34 -41.93
N ARG A 17 33.83 22.52 -42.03
CA ARG A 17 33.05 23.14 -40.94
C ARG A 17 31.67 22.50 -40.74
N GLY A 18 31.07 21.93 -41.80
CA GLY A 18 29.75 21.28 -41.71
C GLY A 18 29.79 19.92 -41.01
N LEU A 19 30.92 19.21 -41.15
CA LEU A 19 31.12 17.85 -40.62
C LEU A 19 31.39 17.85 -39.09
N LEU A 20 31.99 18.92 -38.59
CA LEU A 20 32.19 19.15 -37.15
C LEU A 20 30.88 19.56 -36.45
N ALA A 21 30.03 20.35 -37.11
CA ALA A 21 28.75 20.78 -36.56
C ALA A 21 27.75 19.61 -36.45
N THR A 22 27.69 18.72 -37.45
CA THR A 22 26.85 17.52 -37.39
C THR A 22 27.34 16.55 -36.33
N ALA A 23 28.67 16.33 -36.22
CA ALA A 23 29.25 15.48 -35.18
C ALA A 23 28.94 15.98 -33.75
N LEU A 24 29.01 17.29 -33.52
CA LEU A 24 28.69 17.90 -32.23
C LEU A 24 27.20 17.75 -31.86
N LEU A 25 26.30 17.89 -32.85
CA LEU A 25 24.86 17.71 -32.64
C LEU A 25 24.52 16.26 -32.26
N THR A 26 25.10 15.27 -32.97
CA THR A 26 24.93 13.86 -32.61
C THR A 26 25.49 13.52 -31.23
N ALA A 27 26.63 14.10 -30.84
CA ALA A 27 27.21 13.88 -29.52
C ALA A 27 26.31 14.44 -28.39
N VAL A 28 25.72 15.62 -28.58
CA VAL A 28 24.76 16.21 -27.62
C VAL A 28 23.50 15.34 -27.50
N PHE A 29 22.95 14.86 -28.62
CA PHE A 29 21.79 13.96 -28.63
C PHE A 29 22.05 12.59 -27.97
N CYS A 30 23.25 12.03 -28.11
CA CYS A 30 23.60 10.77 -27.45
C CYS A 30 23.72 10.93 -25.92
N THR A 31 24.21 12.08 -25.43
CA THR A 31 24.34 12.31 -23.98
C THR A 31 23.02 12.71 -23.31
N SER A 32 22.11 13.41 -24.00
CA SER A 32 20.79 13.73 -23.48
C SER A 32 19.86 12.51 -23.41
N GLY A 33 20.02 11.53 -24.33
CA GLY A 33 19.25 10.30 -24.33
C GLY A 33 19.41 9.44 -23.06
N CYS A 34 20.63 9.33 -22.53
CA CYS A 34 20.90 8.55 -21.31
C CYS A 34 20.41 9.25 -20.02
N ALA A 35 20.39 10.59 -20.00
CA ALA A 35 19.88 11.35 -18.87
C ALA A 35 18.34 11.29 -18.80
N VAL A 36 17.67 11.42 -19.95
CA VAL A 36 16.21 11.31 -20.07
C VAL A 36 15.73 9.89 -19.70
N SER A 37 16.45 8.84 -20.13
CA SER A 37 16.08 7.45 -19.80
C SER A 37 16.23 7.12 -18.30
N ASN A 38 17.23 7.66 -17.61
CA ASN A 38 17.41 7.44 -16.17
C ASN A 38 16.37 8.22 -15.34
N GLN A 39 16.01 9.43 -15.79
CA GLN A 39 14.96 10.21 -15.16
C GLN A 39 13.57 9.57 -15.34
N ALA A 40 13.27 9.03 -16.53
CA ALA A 40 12.05 8.27 -16.78
C ALA A 40 11.97 7.01 -15.89
N LEU A 41 13.05 6.24 -15.78
CA LEU A 41 13.08 5.03 -14.94
C LEU A 41 12.84 5.33 -13.45
N ARG A 42 13.35 6.46 -12.94
CA ARG A 42 13.12 6.89 -11.56
C ARG A 42 11.70 7.39 -11.31
N ALA A 43 11.11 8.12 -12.27
CA ALA A 43 9.72 8.55 -12.20
C ALA A 43 8.78 7.33 -12.19
N ASP A 44 9.01 6.38 -13.09
CA ASP A 44 8.28 5.12 -13.19
C ASP A 44 8.33 4.34 -11.86
N PHE A 45 9.50 4.22 -11.22
CA PHE A 45 9.62 3.51 -9.94
C PHE A 45 8.78 4.14 -8.82
N THR A 46 8.77 5.47 -8.68
CA THR A 46 7.97 6.15 -7.66
C THR A 46 6.48 5.94 -7.91
N ASP A 47 6.03 6.13 -9.16
CA ASP A 47 4.62 5.95 -9.52
C ASP A 47 4.15 4.51 -9.30
N PHE A 48 4.99 3.52 -9.64
CA PHE A 48 4.67 2.12 -9.40
C PHE A 48 4.55 1.77 -7.91
N ASN A 49 5.48 2.23 -7.07
CA ASN A 49 5.38 1.99 -5.63
C ASN A 49 4.12 2.61 -5.05
N ASN A 50 3.78 3.83 -5.46
CA ASN A 50 2.56 4.51 -5.03
C ASN A 50 1.31 3.74 -5.45
N ILE A 51 1.24 3.25 -6.69
CA ILE A 51 0.11 2.45 -7.19
C ILE A 51 -0.03 1.14 -6.40
N ILE A 52 1.07 0.42 -6.16
CA ILE A 52 1.03 -0.84 -5.41
C ILE A 52 0.57 -0.59 -3.98
N GLN A 53 1.13 0.42 -3.31
CA GLN A 53 0.75 0.79 -1.96
C GLN A 53 -0.73 1.20 -1.88
N TYR A 54 -1.19 2.04 -2.81
CA TYR A 54 -2.58 2.51 -2.85
C TYR A 54 -3.56 1.35 -3.12
N ASN A 55 -3.27 0.45 -4.06
CA ASN A 55 -4.09 -0.73 -4.33
C ASN A 55 -4.20 -1.64 -3.11
N GLN A 56 -3.11 -1.83 -2.37
CA GLN A 56 -3.13 -2.60 -1.14
C GLN A 56 -4.02 -1.96 -0.07
N SER A 57 -3.93 -0.64 0.10
CA SER A 57 -4.82 0.11 1.00
C SER A 57 -6.29 0.03 0.56
N GLN A 58 -6.58 0.13 -0.74
CA GLN A 58 -7.94 -0.04 -1.27
C GLN A 58 -8.49 -1.42 -1.01
N GLN A 59 -7.68 -2.47 -1.19
CA GLN A 59 -8.11 -3.84 -0.93
C GLN A 59 -8.44 -4.07 0.54
N MET A 60 -7.62 -3.53 1.45
CA MET A 60 -7.92 -3.57 2.89
C MET A 60 -9.21 -2.83 3.22
N LEU A 61 -9.36 -1.58 2.74
CA LEU A 61 -10.54 -0.76 2.98
C LEU A 61 -11.81 -1.44 2.45
N LEU A 62 -11.77 -1.98 1.22
CA LEU A 62 -12.90 -2.71 0.62
C LEU A 62 -13.31 -3.91 1.47
N ASN A 63 -12.34 -4.63 2.04
CA ASN A 63 -12.65 -5.77 2.90
C ASN A 63 -13.19 -5.36 4.27
N LEU A 64 -12.78 -4.22 4.84
CA LEU A 64 -13.42 -3.65 6.03
C LEU A 64 -14.89 -3.31 5.74
N VAL A 65 -15.16 -2.67 4.60
CA VAL A 65 -16.52 -2.35 4.16
C VAL A 65 -17.34 -3.64 3.96
N ARG A 66 -16.80 -4.66 3.29
CA ARG A 66 -17.46 -5.97 3.16
C ARG A 66 -17.82 -6.57 4.51
N LEU A 67 -16.89 -6.58 5.46
CA LEU A 67 -17.14 -7.10 6.80
C LEU A 67 -18.24 -6.33 7.54
N HIS A 68 -18.29 -5.01 7.37
CA HIS A 68 -19.38 -4.17 7.88
C HIS A 68 -20.75 -4.61 7.34
N TYR A 69 -20.81 -4.92 6.03
CA TYR A 69 -21.98 -5.49 5.35
C TYR A 69 -22.17 -7.01 5.54
N ARG A 70 -21.36 -7.67 6.38
CA ARG A 70 -21.38 -9.13 6.63
C ARG A 70 -21.12 -9.97 5.38
N GLU A 71 -20.36 -9.42 4.46
CA GLU A 71 -19.83 -10.10 3.29
C GLU A 71 -18.44 -10.69 3.61
N PRO A 72 -18.09 -11.87 3.07
CA PRO A 72 -16.78 -12.47 3.30
C PRO A 72 -15.66 -11.60 2.69
N PRO A 73 -14.54 -11.38 3.41
CA PRO A 73 -13.40 -10.65 2.87
C PRO A 73 -12.69 -11.49 1.81
N MET A 74 -12.12 -10.82 0.80
CA MET A 74 -11.34 -11.46 -0.26
C MET A 74 -10.07 -10.68 -0.51
N PHE A 75 -8.92 -11.35 -0.38
CA PHE A 75 -7.63 -10.77 -0.66
C PHE A 75 -7.00 -11.41 -1.89
N LEU A 76 -6.46 -10.56 -2.74
CA LEU A 76 -5.60 -10.90 -3.85
C LEU A 76 -4.15 -10.66 -3.45
N GLN A 77 -3.28 -11.60 -3.74
CA GLN A 77 -1.84 -11.47 -3.65
C GLN A 77 -1.30 -11.08 -5.03
N ALA A 78 -0.51 -10.01 -5.09
CA ALA A 78 0.23 -9.67 -6.30
C ALA A 78 1.38 -10.68 -6.46
N GLY A 79 1.41 -11.39 -7.60
CA GLY A 79 2.42 -12.40 -7.90
C GLY A 79 3.70 -11.80 -8.48
N SER A 80 3.62 -11.28 -9.71
CA SER A 80 4.76 -10.68 -10.43
C SER A 80 4.35 -9.43 -11.21
N LEU A 81 5.29 -8.51 -11.39
CA LEU A 81 5.14 -7.29 -12.17
C LEU A 81 5.89 -7.47 -13.50
N LEU A 82 5.18 -7.42 -14.62
CA LEU A 82 5.80 -7.46 -15.95
C LEU A 82 5.65 -6.08 -16.61
N ALA A 83 6.76 -5.38 -16.86
CA ALA A 83 6.75 -4.13 -17.61
C ALA A 83 6.90 -4.41 -19.12
N SER A 84 5.94 -3.95 -19.92
CA SER A 84 6.04 -3.95 -21.38
C SER A 84 6.40 -2.55 -21.87
N TYR A 85 7.42 -2.44 -22.72
CA TYR A 85 7.90 -1.17 -23.27
C TYR A 85 7.57 -1.10 -24.74
N SER A 86 6.76 -0.12 -25.12
CA SER A 86 6.53 0.23 -26.54
C SER A 86 7.17 1.59 -26.80
N SER A 87 8.00 1.66 -27.85
CA SER A 87 8.51 2.93 -28.38
C SER A 87 7.83 3.17 -29.73
N ALA A 88 7.08 4.26 -29.85
CA ALA A 88 6.58 4.73 -31.14
C ALA A 88 7.33 6.02 -31.51
N ILE A 89 7.78 6.11 -32.77
CA ILE A 89 8.30 7.34 -33.34
C ILE A 89 7.29 7.75 -34.41
N GLY A 90 6.53 8.80 -34.11
CA GLY A 90 5.60 9.43 -35.05
C GLY A 90 6.23 10.68 -35.67
N GLY A 91 6.07 10.87 -36.97
CA GLY A 91 6.42 12.12 -37.64
C GLY A 91 5.20 12.60 -38.43
N ASP A 92 4.66 13.76 -38.06
CA ASP A 92 3.67 14.45 -38.86
C ASP A 92 4.36 15.53 -39.71
N SER A 93 4.06 15.56 -41.00
CA SER A 93 4.43 16.67 -41.88
C SER A 93 3.16 17.30 -42.43
N SER A 94 2.69 18.38 -41.79
CA SER A 94 1.61 19.19 -42.34
C SER A 94 2.18 20.23 -43.33
N LEU A 95 1.66 20.22 -44.56
CA LEU A 95 1.88 21.28 -45.55
C LEU A 95 0.63 22.17 -45.58
N GLY A 96 0.67 23.25 -44.80
CA GLY A 96 -0.29 24.35 -44.89
C GLY A 96 0.19 25.41 -45.87
N PHE A 97 -0.59 25.68 -46.93
CA PHE A 97 -0.33 26.79 -47.84
C PHE A 97 -0.84 28.10 -47.23
N ASP A 98 -0.26 28.58 -46.11
CA ASP A 98 -0.32 30.02 -45.80
C ASP A 98 0.68 30.54 -44.76
N ASP A 99 1.21 29.76 -43.80
CA ASP A 99 2.27 30.28 -42.92
C ASP A 99 3.00 29.19 -42.13
N GLY A 100 4.34 29.15 -42.23
CA GLY A 100 5.24 28.44 -41.33
C GLY A 100 5.47 26.92 -41.57
N TYR A 101 6.73 26.54 -41.80
CA TYR A 101 7.18 25.16 -41.72
C TYR A 101 7.30 24.73 -40.24
N GLY A 102 6.41 23.84 -39.78
CA GLY A 102 6.50 23.20 -38.46
C GLY A 102 6.97 21.75 -38.58
N LEU A 103 8.16 21.42 -38.07
CA LEU A 103 8.60 20.03 -37.90
C LEU A 103 8.27 19.58 -36.47
N GLY A 104 7.18 18.81 -36.31
CA GLY A 104 6.83 18.17 -35.04
C GLY A 104 7.43 16.78 -34.96
N LEU A 105 8.40 16.57 -34.07
CA LEU A 105 8.83 15.22 -33.67
C LEU A 105 8.01 14.82 -32.44
N ASP A 106 7.14 13.83 -32.59
CA ASP A 106 6.36 13.30 -31.48
C ASP A 106 7.03 12.00 -30.97
N TYR A 107 7.57 12.06 -29.76
CA TYR A 107 8.23 10.93 -29.11
C TYR A 107 7.41 10.50 -27.91
N GLU A 108 6.61 9.44 -28.08
CA GLU A 108 5.81 8.87 -27.02
C GLU A 108 6.48 7.60 -26.47
N PHE A 109 6.95 7.68 -25.22
CA PHE A 109 7.45 6.54 -24.47
C PHE A 109 6.38 6.10 -23.47
N ALA A 110 5.85 4.89 -23.63
CA ALA A 110 4.81 4.36 -22.74
C ALA A 110 5.22 2.97 -22.22
N SER A 111 5.24 2.81 -20.90
CA SER A 111 5.32 1.50 -20.25
C SER A 111 3.99 1.16 -19.59
N LYS A 112 3.38 0.03 -19.98
CA LYS A 112 2.17 -0.50 -19.32
C LYS A 112 2.54 -1.72 -18.49
N PRO A 113 2.64 -1.62 -17.16
CA PRO A 113 2.87 -2.79 -16.32
C PRO A 113 1.64 -3.68 -16.29
N THR A 114 1.85 -4.99 -16.31
CA THR A 114 0.82 -5.99 -16.02
C THR A 114 1.13 -6.60 -14.66
N ILE A 115 0.20 -6.48 -13.71
CA ILE A 115 0.27 -7.10 -12.39
C ILE A 115 -0.64 -8.31 -12.40
N THR A 116 -0.09 -9.49 -12.13
CA THR A 116 -0.90 -10.70 -11.95
C THR A 116 -1.35 -10.79 -10.50
N TYR A 117 -2.66 -10.91 -10.28
CA TYR A 117 -3.28 -11.08 -8.97
C TYR A 117 -3.82 -12.50 -8.82
N THR A 118 -3.55 -13.12 -7.67
CA THR A 118 -4.05 -14.46 -7.33
C THR A 118 -4.81 -14.41 -6.00
N PRO A 119 -6.04 -14.93 -5.92
CA PRO A 119 -6.77 -15.00 -4.65
C PRO A 119 -6.04 -15.82 -3.58
N ILE A 120 -6.12 -15.37 -2.33
CA ILE A 120 -5.66 -16.14 -1.17
C ILE A 120 -6.75 -17.12 -0.76
N GLU A 121 -6.52 -18.42 -0.95
CA GLU A 121 -7.50 -19.48 -0.71
C GLU A 121 -6.91 -20.66 0.07
N GLY A 122 -7.79 -21.58 0.50
CA GLY A 122 -7.41 -22.84 1.14
C GLY A 122 -6.59 -22.65 2.42
N LYS A 123 -5.48 -23.38 2.54
CA LYS A 123 -4.64 -23.37 3.76
C LYS A 123 -4.04 -22.00 4.04
N ALA A 124 -3.63 -21.26 3.00
CA ALA A 124 -3.04 -19.93 3.16
C ALA A 124 -4.03 -18.96 3.81
N TYR A 125 -5.30 -19.02 3.40
CA TYR A 125 -6.36 -18.22 4.02
C TYR A 125 -6.54 -18.56 5.51
N VAL A 126 -6.61 -19.84 5.87
CA VAL A 126 -6.78 -20.26 7.27
C VAL A 126 -5.58 -19.83 8.13
N THR A 127 -4.36 -20.05 7.65
CA THR A 127 -3.14 -19.69 8.38
C THR A 127 -2.98 -18.18 8.55
N GLN A 128 -3.33 -17.38 7.53
CA GLN A 128 -3.10 -15.93 7.55
C GLN A 128 -4.25 -15.13 8.17
N PHE A 129 -5.50 -15.58 8.02
CA PHE A 129 -6.67 -14.80 8.44
C PHE A 129 -7.38 -15.36 9.66
N MET A 130 -7.46 -16.68 9.76
CA MET A 130 -8.28 -17.35 10.78
C MET A 130 -7.48 -17.76 12.01
N THR A 131 -6.16 -17.83 11.89
CA THR A 131 -5.27 -18.14 13.01
C THR A 131 -5.10 -16.91 13.89
N GLU A 132 -5.05 -17.13 15.20
CA GLU A 132 -4.77 -16.07 16.18
C GLU A 132 -3.40 -15.43 15.89
N VAL A 133 -3.31 -14.11 16.07
CA VAL A 133 -2.01 -13.43 16.06
C VAL A 133 -1.14 -14.02 17.16
N SER A 134 0.12 -14.36 16.86
CA SER A 134 1.04 -14.89 17.87
C SER A 134 1.45 -13.81 18.88
N PHE A 135 1.73 -14.23 20.11
CA PHE A 135 2.25 -13.31 21.13
C PHE A 135 3.60 -12.71 20.74
N ASP A 136 4.44 -13.46 20.00
CA ASP A 136 5.66 -12.95 19.39
C ASP A 136 5.41 -11.77 18.45
N THR A 137 4.32 -11.80 17.67
CA THR A 137 3.95 -10.70 16.77
C THR A 137 3.56 -9.46 17.57
N LEU A 138 2.76 -9.63 18.64
CA LEU A 138 2.42 -8.53 19.54
C LEU A 138 3.68 -7.91 20.16
N CYS A 139 4.57 -8.75 20.69
CA CYS A 139 5.85 -8.33 21.25
C CYS A 139 6.75 -7.60 20.24
N LEU A 140 6.79 -8.09 18.99
CA LEU A 140 7.51 -7.44 17.89
C LEU A 140 6.94 -6.05 17.62
N LEU A 141 5.62 -5.89 17.59
CA LEU A 141 4.97 -4.60 17.36
C LEU A 141 5.22 -3.62 18.51
N VAL A 142 5.18 -4.09 19.77
CA VAL A 142 5.55 -3.27 20.94
C VAL A 142 6.99 -2.77 20.81
N ARG A 143 7.94 -3.65 20.44
CA ARG A 143 9.35 -3.28 20.23
C ARG A 143 9.55 -2.35 19.03
N ALA A 144 8.69 -2.45 18.02
CA ALA A 144 8.68 -1.55 16.85
C ALA A 144 8.15 -0.15 17.19
N GLY A 145 7.67 0.08 18.42
CA GLY A 145 7.23 1.39 18.89
C GLY A 145 5.74 1.68 18.66
N TRP A 146 4.93 0.66 18.35
CA TRP A 146 3.49 0.85 18.29
C TRP A 146 2.92 1.14 19.68
N PRO A 147 1.97 2.09 19.81
CA PRO A 147 1.32 2.36 21.09
C PRO A 147 0.61 1.11 21.62
N VAL A 148 0.89 0.74 22.87
CA VAL A 148 0.28 -0.44 23.50
C VAL A 148 -1.24 -0.33 23.53
N THR A 149 -1.79 0.87 23.76
CA THR A 149 -3.24 1.07 23.70
C THR A 149 -3.84 0.59 22.39
N LYS A 150 -3.27 1.01 21.25
CA LYS A 150 -3.75 0.64 19.92
C LYS A 150 -3.61 -0.85 19.64
N LEU A 151 -2.51 -1.45 20.08
CA LEU A 151 -2.29 -2.89 19.96
C LEU A 151 -3.29 -3.69 20.80
N CYS A 152 -3.51 -3.31 22.06
CA CYS A 152 -4.45 -4.00 22.94
C CYS A 152 -5.90 -3.84 22.48
N ASP A 153 -6.30 -2.65 22.07
CA ASP A 153 -7.67 -2.36 21.63
C ASP A 153 -8.06 -3.18 20.38
N LEU A 154 -7.10 -3.42 19.48
CA LEU A 154 -7.34 -4.14 18.24
C LEU A 154 -7.01 -5.63 18.32
N ILE A 155 -5.86 -6.02 18.87
CA ILE A 155 -5.31 -7.37 18.80
C ILE A 155 -5.75 -8.22 20.00
N VAL A 156 -5.88 -7.64 21.19
CA VAL A 156 -6.19 -8.42 22.39
C VAL A 156 -7.71 -8.62 22.51
N GLU A 157 -8.14 -9.88 22.64
CA GLU A 157 -9.54 -10.20 22.91
C GLU A 157 -9.83 -10.16 24.41
N LYS A 158 -8.95 -10.78 25.20
CA LYS A 158 -9.05 -10.81 26.66
C LYS A 158 -7.69 -11.02 27.32
N ILE A 159 -7.57 -10.58 28.57
CA ILE A 159 -6.40 -10.79 29.43
C ILE A 159 -6.86 -11.57 30.67
N ALA A 160 -6.34 -12.78 30.85
CA ALA A 160 -6.64 -13.65 31.96
C ALA A 160 -5.55 -13.56 33.04
N LEU A 161 -5.55 -12.46 33.81
CA LEU A 161 -4.69 -12.31 35.00
C LEU A 161 -5.14 -13.25 36.13
N ASP A 162 -6.46 -13.33 36.33
CA ASP A 162 -7.12 -14.37 37.12
C ASP A 162 -7.90 -15.28 36.14
N PRO A 163 -7.63 -16.59 36.11
CA PRO A 163 -8.38 -17.53 35.27
C PRO A 163 -9.90 -17.52 35.51
N ALA A 164 -10.36 -17.14 36.71
CA ALA A 164 -11.77 -17.13 37.06
C ALA A 164 -12.53 -15.90 36.50
N ASP A 165 -11.86 -14.77 36.34
CA ASP A 165 -12.45 -13.52 35.86
C ASP A 165 -11.57 -12.83 34.80
N PRO A 166 -11.61 -13.30 33.53
CA PRO A 166 -10.80 -12.71 32.48
C PRO A 166 -11.31 -11.32 32.09
N LEU A 167 -10.36 -10.39 31.94
CA LEU A 167 -10.61 -9.02 31.50
C LEU A 167 -10.91 -9.01 30.00
N ARG A 168 -12.16 -8.73 29.61
CA ARG A 168 -12.60 -8.78 28.21
C ARG A 168 -12.51 -7.42 27.54
N ASN A 169 -11.97 -7.39 26.33
CA ASN A 169 -12.01 -6.23 25.43
C ASN A 169 -13.36 -6.16 24.70
N ASP A 170 -14.41 -5.89 25.46
CA ASP A 170 -15.74 -5.61 24.95
C ASP A 170 -16.45 -4.61 25.86
N SER A 171 -16.83 -3.46 25.30
CA SER A 171 -17.61 -2.40 25.98
C SER A 171 -18.93 -2.86 26.62
N GLY A 172 -19.45 -4.04 26.27
CA GLY A 172 -20.61 -4.65 26.93
C GLY A 172 -20.29 -5.45 28.19
N SER A 173 -19.02 -5.75 28.46
CA SER A 173 -18.60 -6.62 29.55
C SER A 173 -18.37 -5.85 30.87
N PRO A 174 -18.71 -6.43 32.04
CA PRO A 174 -18.39 -5.82 33.33
C PRO A 174 -16.89 -5.59 33.57
N SER A 175 -16.03 -6.45 33.02
CA SER A 175 -14.57 -6.38 33.20
C SER A 175 -13.89 -5.38 32.23
N PHE A 176 -14.64 -4.70 31.37
CA PHE A 176 -14.09 -3.76 30.38
C PHE A 176 -13.40 -2.53 31.01
N ALA A 177 -13.93 -2.03 32.13
CA ALA A 177 -13.32 -0.92 32.85
C ALA A 177 -11.94 -1.29 33.40
N GLN A 178 -11.80 -2.51 33.92
CA GLN A 178 -10.53 -3.05 34.41
C GLN A 178 -9.56 -3.36 33.26
N PHE A 179 -10.07 -3.88 32.13
CA PHE A 179 -9.28 -4.04 30.91
C PHE A 179 -8.68 -2.71 30.47
N THR A 180 -9.51 -1.67 30.34
CA THR A 180 -9.06 -0.33 29.91
C THR A 180 -8.05 0.27 30.88
N ALA A 181 -8.26 0.10 32.20
CA ALA A 181 -7.31 0.54 33.21
C ALA A 181 -5.96 -0.19 33.12
N THR A 182 -5.97 -1.49 32.84
CA THR A 182 -4.76 -2.30 32.64
C THR A 182 -4.00 -1.84 31.40
N VAL A 183 -4.70 -1.64 30.28
CA VAL A 183 -4.11 -1.14 29.03
C VAL A 183 -3.52 0.27 29.22
N ALA A 184 -4.20 1.15 29.95
CA ALA A 184 -3.69 2.49 30.27
C ALA A 184 -2.44 2.44 31.16
N MET A 185 -2.36 1.49 32.10
CA MET A 185 -1.16 1.25 32.90
C MET A 185 0.02 0.82 32.01
N LEU A 186 -0.20 -0.13 31.09
CA LEU A 186 0.83 -0.59 30.17
C LEU A 186 1.31 0.53 29.22
N GLN A 187 0.39 1.34 28.71
CA GLN A 187 0.70 2.50 27.88
C GLN A 187 1.55 3.51 28.65
N LYS A 188 1.19 3.83 29.89
CA LYS A 188 1.99 4.71 30.75
C LYS A 188 3.38 4.15 31.02
N ALA A 189 3.49 2.83 31.24
CA ALA A 189 4.80 2.18 31.40
C ALA A 189 5.64 2.27 30.10
N GLN A 190 5.01 2.22 28.92
CA GLN A 190 5.69 2.43 27.64
C GLN A 190 6.25 3.85 27.52
N GLU A 191 5.43 4.85 27.81
CA GLU A 191 5.80 6.27 27.77
C GLU A 191 6.93 6.61 28.75
N ASP A 192 6.91 5.98 29.92
CA ASP A 192 7.96 6.10 30.95
C ASP A 192 9.24 5.31 30.60
N GLY A 193 9.27 4.55 29.50
CA GLY A 193 10.39 3.67 29.13
C GLY A 193 10.59 2.47 30.06
N LYS A 194 9.58 2.12 30.86
CA LYS A 194 9.57 1.00 31.83
C LYS A 194 8.91 -0.25 31.29
N LEU A 195 8.42 -0.21 30.06
CA LEU A 195 7.89 -1.38 29.36
C LEU A 195 9.03 -2.11 28.65
N SER A 196 9.22 -3.38 28.97
CA SER A 196 10.20 -4.23 28.29
C SER A 196 9.60 -5.58 27.94
N VAL A 197 10.03 -6.11 26.80
CA VAL A 197 9.71 -7.47 26.37
C VAL A 197 10.94 -8.32 26.62
N VAL A 198 10.81 -9.31 27.49
CA VAL A 198 11.90 -10.21 27.89
C VAL A 198 11.52 -11.65 27.58
N SER A 199 12.50 -12.47 27.22
CA SER A 199 12.32 -13.92 27.14
C SER A 199 12.82 -14.55 28.42
N SER A 200 11.92 -15.18 29.17
CA SER A 200 12.22 -15.91 30.41
C SER A 200 11.87 -17.38 30.20
N ASN A 201 12.82 -18.30 30.39
CA ASN A 201 12.63 -19.74 30.21
C ASN A 201 12.02 -20.16 28.84
N GLY A 202 12.29 -19.38 27.79
CA GLY A 202 11.77 -19.64 26.44
C GLY A 202 10.34 -19.13 26.18
N ALA A 203 9.68 -18.53 27.17
CA ALA A 203 8.43 -17.81 27.00
C ALA A 203 8.70 -16.29 26.96
N LEU A 204 7.97 -15.57 26.11
CA LEU A 204 8.00 -14.11 26.11
C LEU A 204 7.11 -13.57 27.23
N GLU A 205 7.58 -12.52 27.88
CA GLU A 205 6.90 -11.84 28.97
C GLU A 205 6.97 -10.33 28.75
N ILE A 206 5.88 -9.64 29.09
CA ILE A 206 5.82 -8.18 29.11
C ILE A 206 6.02 -7.74 30.55
N ILE A 207 7.07 -6.96 30.79
CA ILE A 207 7.37 -6.35 32.07
C ILE A 207 6.99 -4.88 32.00
N ALA A 208 6.07 -4.46 32.86
CA ALA A 208 5.65 -3.08 33.03
C ALA A 208 6.03 -2.61 34.44
N GLY A 209 7.22 -2.05 34.59
CA GLY A 209 7.75 -1.67 35.90
C GLY A 209 7.99 -2.90 36.80
N THR A 210 7.14 -3.10 37.81
CA THR A 210 7.21 -4.24 38.74
C THR A 210 6.25 -5.37 38.40
N GLU A 211 5.34 -5.16 37.46
CA GLU A 211 4.36 -6.16 37.05
C GLU A 211 4.87 -6.94 35.84
N THR A 212 4.80 -8.28 35.93
CA THR A 212 5.14 -9.18 34.83
C THR A 212 3.88 -9.88 34.38
N ILE A 213 3.56 -9.74 33.09
CA ILE A 213 2.43 -10.43 32.47
C ILE A 213 2.98 -11.46 31.49
N HIS A 214 2.68 -12.73 31.75
CA HIS A 214 3.11 -13.85 30.92
C HIS A 214 2.30 -13.92 29.62
N ALA A 215 2.92 -14.43 28.54
CA ALA A 215 2.26 -14.67 27.26
C ALA A 215 0.91 -15.40 27.39
N GLY A 216 0.84 -16.41 28.28
CA GLY A 216 -0.35 -17.23 28.47
C GLY A 216 -1.56 -16.49 29.06
N ALA A 217 -1.37 -15.28 29.61
CA ALA A 217 -2.48 -14.45 30.06
C ALA A 217 -3.22 -13.78 28.89
N PHE A 218 -2.56 -13.59 27.74
CA PHE A 218 -3.15 -12.92 26.60
C PHE A 218 -3.86 -13.91 25.67
N GLN A 219 -5.14 -13.68 25.41
CA GLN A 219 -5.80 -14.27 24.25
C GLN A 219 -5.91 -13.22 23.15
N LEU A 220 -5.35 -13.55 21.99
CA LEU A 220 -5.22 -12.64 20.85
C LEU A 220 -6.24 -12.99 19.77
N ARG A 221 -6.65 -11.98 19.01
CA ARG A 221 -7.59 -12.10 17.91
C ARG A 221 -6.90 -12.61 16.65
N SER A 222 -7.67 -13.23 15.77
CA SER A 222 -7.24 -13.50 14.39
C SER A 222 -7.25 -12.21 13.56
N LEU A 223 -6.58 -12.18 12.40
CA LEU A 223 -6.66 -11.00 11.51
C LEU A 223 -8.11 -10.72 11.09
N SER A 224 -8.90 -11.77 10.88
CA SER A 224 -10.32 -11.64 10.54
C SER A 224 -11.13 -10.94 11.63
N ASP A 225 -10.87 -11.28 12.90
CA ASP A 225 -11.52 -10.66 14.05
C ASP A 225 -11.06 -9.22 14.26
N ILE A 226 -9.76 -8.95 14.06
CA ILE A 226 -9.19 -7.59 14.13
C ILE A 226 -9.85 -6.70 13.07
N MET A 227 -9.96 -7.19 11.83
CA MET A 227 -10.63 -6.48 10.76
C MET A 227 -12.13 -6.27 11.05
N PHE A 228 -12.79 -7.26 11.62
CA PHE A 228 -14.20 -7.13 12.02
C PHE A 228 -14.39 -6.11 13.14
N VAL A 229 -13.47 -6.04 14.10
CA VAL A 229 -13.47 -5.01 15.13
C VAL A 229 -13.25 -3.65 14.50
N ALA A 230 -12.24 -3.49 13.63
CA ALA A 230 -11.97 -2.24 12.93
C ALA A 230 -13.16 -1.75 12.08
N SER A 231 -13.90 -2.65 11.42
CA SER A 231 -15.01 -2.24 10.55
C SER A 231 -16.23 -1.66 11.27
N LYS A 232 -16.32 -1.78 12.60
CA LYS A 232 -17.49 -1.32 13.40
C LYS A 232 -17.78 0.17 13.28
N ASN A 233 -16.78 1.00 12.99
CA ASN A 233 -16.93 2.45 12.86
C ASN A 233 -16.96 2.90 11.39
N THR A 234 -17.57 2.05 10.54
CA THR A 234 -17.93 2.38 9.16
C THR A 234 -19.30 3.05 9.12
N GLU A 235 -19.36 4.23 8.53
CA GLU A 235 -20.63 4.91 8.31
C GLU A 235 -21.55 4.09 7.40
N THR A 236 -22.84 4.05 7.76
CA THR A 236 -23.84 3.36 6.95
C THR A 236 -24.72 4.40 6.27
N PRO A 237 -24.72 4.48 4.93
CA PRO A 237 -25.69 5.29 4.21
C PRO A 237 -27.12 4.94 4.63
N ILE A 238 -28.00 5.94 4.72
CA ILE A 238 -29.39 5.74 5.15
C ILE A 238 -30.10 4.67 4.28
N ALA A 239 -29.82 4.67 2.97
CA ALA A 239 -30.34 3.68 2.02
C ALA A 239 -29.93 2.23 2.35
N HIS A 240 -28.88 2.04 3.14
CA HIS A 240 -28.28 0.76 3.50
C HIS A 240 -28.55 0.33 4.94
N ALA A 241 -29.39 1.05 5.69
CA ALA A 241 -29.65 0.77 7.11
C ALA A 241 -30.08 -0.68 7.38
N GLY A 242 -30.84 -1.30 6.49
CA GLY A 242 -31.27 -2.70 6.61
C GLY A 242 -30.23 -3.76 6.21
N ARG A 243 -29.05 -3.35 5.75
CA ARG A 243 -27.99 -4.24 5.25
C ARG A 243 -26.85 -4.47 6.24
N THR A 244 -26.88 -3.78 7.37
CA THR A 244 -25.83 -3.84 8.41
C THR A 244 -26.48 -4.12 9.76
N LYS A 245 -25.69 -4.56 10.74
CA LYS A 245 -26.15 -4.59 12.13
C LYS A 245 -25.58 -3.38 12.85
N ALA A 246 -26.38 -2.72 13.67
CA ALA A 246 -25.90 -1.70 14.58
C ALA A 246 -24.81 -2.30 15.47
N THR A 247 -23.64 -1.67 15.48
CA THR A 247 -22.54 -2.02 16.38
C THR A 247 -22.14 -0.78 17.17
N LYS A 248 -21.69 -0.98 18.41
CA LYS A 248 -21.10 0.11 19.18
C LYS A 248 -19.79 0.52 18.49
N PRO A 249 -19.59 1.81 18.18
CA PRO A 249 -18.34 2.27 17.62
C PRO A 249 -17.22 2.02 18.64
N ASN A 250 -16.06 1.62 18.13
CA ASN A 250 -14.85 1.39 18.93
C ASN A 250 -13.78 2.47 18.70
N GLY A 251 -14.05 3.45 17.83
CA GLY A 251 -13.11 4.54 17.52
C GLY A 251 -11.79 4.10 16.87
N ALA A 252 -11.69 2.85 16.41
CA ALA A 252 -10.43 2.33 15.89
C ALA A 252 -10.05 2.94 14.54
N ILE A 253 -11.01 3.06 13.64
CA ILE A 253 -10.84 3.64 12.30
C ILE A 253 -12.16 4.27 11.87
N THR A 254 -12.13 5.48 11.32
CA THR A 254 -13.32 6.17 10.82
C THR A 254 -13.37 6.00 9.31
N ILE A 255 -14.45 5.38 8.82
CA ILE A 255 -14.68 5.20 7.39
C ILE A 255 -15.94 5.95 7.01
N HIS A 256 -15.76 7.03 6.26
CA HIS A 256 -16.85 7.89 5.80
C HIS A 256 -17.54 7.32 4.58
N ALA A 257 -18.85 7.53 4.49
CA ALA A 257 -19.65 7.11 3.33
C ALA A 257 -20.21 8.32 2.58
N SER A 258 -19.94 8.42 1.28
CA SER A 258 -20.42 9.51 0.42
C SER A 258 -21.08 8.97 -0.86
N LYS A 259 -21.97 9.77 -1.46
CA LYS A 259 -22.57 9.45 -2.75
C LYS A 259 -21.63 9.77 -3.92
N ASP A 260 -20.86 10.84 -3.78
CA ASP A 260 -19.88 11.29 -4.75
C ASP A 260 -18.47 10.86 -4.35
N ALA A 261 -17.59 10.71 -5.35
CA ALA A 261 -16.20 10.35 -5.10
C ALA A 261 -15.51 11.43 -4.24
N PRO A 262 -14.79 11.04 -3.18
CA PRO A 262 -14.10 11.99 -2.31
C PRO A 262 -12.94 12.66 -3.06
N LYS A 263 -12.80 13.97 -2.89
CA LYS A 263 -11.72 14.76 -3.52
C LYS A 263 -10.41 14.68 -2.73
N GLU A 264 -10.51 14.67 -1.40
CA GLU A 264 -9.37 14.64 -0.48
C GLU A 264 -9.56 13.43 0.44
N ALA A 265 -9.01 12.29 0.03
CA ALA A 265 -9.00 11.07 0.83
C ALA A 265 -7.66 10.39 0.66
N MET A 266 -7.14 9.84 1.76
CA MET A 266 -5.96 8.97 1.72
C MET A 266 -6.22 7.76 0.82
N VAL A 267 -7.42 7.17 0.96
CA VAL A 267 -7.86 6.01 0.19
C VAL A 267 -9.39 5.96 0.16
N TRP A 268 -9.94 5.51 -0.96
CA TRP A 268 -11.38 5.30 -1.11
C TRP A 268 -11.68 4.07 -1.97
N VAL A 269 -12.88 3.51 -1.80
CA VAL A 269 -13.40 2.38 -2.58
C VAL A 269 -14.88 2.59 -2.87
N GLN A 270 -15.38 1.95 -3.93
CA GLN A 270 -16.81 1.94 -4.24
C GLN A 270 -17.44 0.61 -3.81
N HIS A 271 -18.57 0.67 -3.11
CA HIS A 271 -19.37 -0.51 -2.75
C HIS A 271 -20.85 -0.15 -2.69
N GLY A 272 -21.71 -0.96 -3.33
CA GLY A 272 -23.17 -0.75 -3.28
C GLY A 272 -23.62 0.65 -3.74
N GLY A 273 -22.97 1.23 -4.75
CA GLY A 273 -23.33 2.56 -5.29
C GLY A 273 -22.92 3.75 -4.42
N HIS A 274 -22.13 3.53 -3.37
CA HIS A 274 -21.56 4.58 -2.51
C HIS A 274 -20.03 4.48 -2.50
N TYR A 275 -19.37 5.56 -2.13
CA TYR A 275 -17.94 5.62 -1.87
C TYR A 275 -17.70 5.53 -0.37
N PHE A 276 -16.71 4.73 0.01
CA PHE A 276 -16.22 4.61 1.38
C PHE A 276 -14.78 5.09 1.41
N SER A 277 -14.42 5.93 2.38
CA SER A 277 -13.12 6.60 2.38
C SER A 277 -12.57 6.86 3.77
N ILE A 278 -11.24 6.98 3.82
CA ILE A 278 -10.50 7.48 4.97
C ILE A 278 -9.94 8.84 4.57
N ASP A 279 -10.24 9.87 5.37
CA ASP A 279 -9.79 11.24 5.13
C ASP A 279 -8.26 11.33 5.19
N ASP A 280 -7.66 12.19 4.36
CA ASP A 280 -6.20 12.37 4.38
C ASP A 280 -5.70 13.13 5.63
N THR A 281 -6.58 13.79 6.37
CA THR A 281 -6.24 14.48 7.62
C THR A 281 -6.43 13.61 8.85
N ASP A 282 -7.10 12.46 8.74
CA ASP A 282 -7.36 11.55 9.87
C ASP A 282 -6.15 10.65 10.17
N ILE A 283 -5.23 11.17 10.98
CA ILE A 283 -4.03 10.46 11.42
C ILE A 283 -4.36 9.19 12.22
N ALA A 284 -5.41 9.21 13.06
CA ALA A 284 -5.76 8.07 13.89
C ALA A 284 -6.20 6.88 13.02
N SER A 285 -7.02 7.14 12.01
CA SER A 285 -7.44 6.13 11.03
C SER A 285 -6.29 5.64 10.15
N LYS A 286 -5.39 6.55 9.74
CA LYS A 286 -4.17 6.19 8.99
C LYS A 286 -3.28 5.22 9.75
N ASP A 287 -3.03 5.48 11.03
CA ASP A 287 -2.25 4.59 11.89
C ASP A 287 -2.90 3.22 12.03
N THR A 288 -4.22 3.17 12.22
CA THR A 288 -4.95 1.89 12.34
C THR A 288 -4.91 1.11 11.03
N LEU A 289 -5.10 1.78 9.89
CA LEU A 289 -4.94 1.15 8.59
C LEU A 289 -3.51 0.62 8.40
N ALA A 290 -2.50 1.40 8.78
CA ALA A 290 -1.11 0.99 8.72
C ALA A 290 -0.83 -0.24 9.60
N LEU A 291 -1.40 -0.32 10.80
CA LEU A 291 -1.29 -1.49 11.68
C LEU A 291 -1.95 -2.73 11.05
N LEU A 292 -3.16 -2.59 10.48
CA LEU A 292 -3.85 -3.67 9.77
C LEU A 292 -3.01 -4.19 8.59
N MET A 293 -2.43 -3.27 7.83
CA MET A 293 -1.55 -3.59 6.70
C MET A 293 -0.28 -4.30 7.17
N GLN A 294 0.31 -3.86 8.28
CA GLN A 294 1.50 -4.48 8.86
C GLN A 294 1.19 -5.89 9.36
N LEU A 295 0.08 -6.08 10.07
CA LEU A 295 -0.38 -7.40 10.53
C LEU A 295 -0.64 -8.34 9.35
N PHE A 296 -1.32 -7.86 8.31
CA PHE A 296 -1.56 -8.64 7.09
C PHE A 296 -0.26 -9.11 6.44
N ARG A 297 0.77 -8.26 6.41
CA ARG A 297 2.10 -8.60 5.86
C ARG A 297 2.87 -9.56 6.76
N ILE A 298 2.82 -9.41 8.08
CA ILE A 298 3.52 -10.29 9.04
C ILE A 298 2.91 -11.70 9.02
N GLN A 299 1.58 -11.81 8.95
CA GLN A 299 0.89 -13.11 8.92
C GLN A 299 0.96 -13.80 7.56
N ALA A 300 1.37 -13.09 6.50
CA ALA A 300 1.52 -13.69 5.19
C ALA A 300 2.59 -14.78 5.23
N ALA A 301 2.24 -15.96 4.70
CA ALA A 301 3.26 -16.95 4.40
C ALA A 301 4.28 -16.36 3.40
N PRO A 302 5.56 -16.80 3.44
CA PRO A 302 6.54 -16.42 2.44
C PRO A 302 5.95 -16.66 1.04
N PRO A 303 6.03 -15.67 0.12
CA PRO A 303 5.42 -15.82 -1.19
C PRO A 303 6.02 -17.04 -1.90
N ALA A 304 5.17 -17.83 -2.57
CA ALA A 304 5.57 -19.05 -3.30
C ALA A 304 6.48 -18.78 -4.53
N GLY A 305 6.89 -17.53 -4.73
CA GLY A 305 7.90 -17.09 -5.67
C GLY A 305 8.29 -15.66 -5.30
N ALA A 306 9.58 -15.33 -5.34
CA ALA A 306 10.02 -13.97 -5.10
C ALA A 306 9.38 -13.04 -6.16
N PRO A 307 8.79 -11.89 -5.76
CA PRO A 307 8.36 -10.91 -6.74
C PRO A 307 9.60 -10.44 -7.51
N LEU A 308 9.74 -10.90 -8.76
CA LEU A 308 10.83 -10.55 -9.64
C LEU A 308 10.48 -9.23 -10.34
N LEU A 309 10.99 -8.12 -9.82
CA LEU A 309 11.07 -6.89 -10.59
C LEU A 309 12.16 -7.08 -11.64
N THR A 310 11.77 -7.43 -12.85
CA THR A 310 12.70 -7.48 -13.99
C THR A 310 12.82 -6.07 -14.57
N LEU A 311 13.83 -5.34 -14.10
CA LEU A 311 14.25 -4.11 -14.77
C LEU A 311 14.93 -4.52 -16.09
N PRO A 312 14.48 -4.03 -17.26
CA PRO A 312 15.24 -4.24 -18.48
C PRO A 312 16.58 -3.53 -18.34
N VAL A 313 17.66 -4.30 -18.38
CA VAL A 313 18.99 -3.74 -18.58
C VAL A 313 19.16 -3.57 -20.09
N ARG A 314 19.35 -2.34 -20.55
CA ARG A 314 19.86 -2.05 -21.90
C ARG A 314 21.35 -1.76 -21.81
#